data_AF-A0A7J5BFB4-F1
#
_entry.id   AF-A0A7J5BFB4-F1
#
_cell.length_a   1.000
_cell.length_b   1.000
_cell.length_c   1.000
_cell.angle_alpha   90.00
_cell.angle_beta   90.00
_cell.angle_gamma   90.00
#
_symmetry.space_group_name_H-M   'P 1'
#
loop_
_entity.id
_entity.type
_entity.pdbx_description
1 polymer ?
#
loop_
_entity_poly.entity_id
_entity_poly.type
_entity_poly.pdbx_seq_one_letter_code
_entity_poly.pdbx_strand_id
1 'polypeptide(L)'
;MTTESLSRHNKAPQYRHASDIPVPVSEQMLSPFNWKVGHWAFFGAVLTLIADIMVFLYIFNMFGIERQFEIEMWILIAGILGFASITASLYAIFFKSGRGIGILALICSFIVGAPPAWLFWNTIIQLIINGGTLPDAPINW
;
A
#
# COMPACT_ATOMS: atom_id res chain seq x y z
N MET A 1 -19.27 11.14 -57.24
CA MET A 1 -20.12 11.62 -56.13
C MET A 1 -19.85 10.73 -54.93
N THR A 2 -18.84 11.12 -54.14
CA THR A 2 -18.96 11.66 -52.76
C THR A 2 -19.16 10.55 -51.73
N THR A 3 -18.08 9.89 -51.32
CA THR A 3 -17.28 10.19 -50.10
C THR A 3 -18.03 9.92 -48.81
N GLU A 4 -18.15 8.64 -48.44
CA GLU A 4 -18.19 8.27 -47.03
C GLU A 4 -16.81 8.52 -46.43
N SER A 5 -16.62 9.73 -45.89
CA SER A 5 -15.48 10.02 -45.02
C SER A 5 -15.67 9.23 -43.73
N LEU A 6 -15.22 7.97 -43.75
CA LEU A 6 -14.78 7.28 -42.54
C LEU A 6 -13.69 8.13 -41.91
N SER A 7 -14.09 9.06 -41.04
CA SER A 7 -13.27 9.66 -40.01
C SER A 7 -12.88 8.59 -39.00
N ARG A 8 -12.15 7.56 -39.48
CA ARG A 8 -11.30 6.76 -38.61
C ARG A 8 -10.19 7.69 -38.20
N HIS A 9 -10.25 8.12 -36.96
CA HIS A 9 -9.16 8.71 -36.20
C HIS A 9 -7.83 8.05 -36.60
N ASN A 10 -7.15 8.66 -37.56
CA ASN A 10 -5.86 8.24 -38.05
C ASN A 10 -4.84 8.81 -37.07
N LYS A 11 -4.90 8.33 -35.81
CA LYS A 11 -3.77 8.51 -34.90
C LYS A 11 -2.67 7.62 -35.47
N ALA A 12 -1.71 8.24 -36.14
CA ALA A 12 -0.48 7.57 -36.52
C ALA A 12 0.06 6.81 -35.28
N PRO A 13 0.55 5.57 -35.42
CA PRO A 13 1.09 4.83 -34.29
C PRO A 13 2.22 5.66 -33.67
N GLN A 14 2.03 6.05 -32.42
CA GLN A 14 2.89 7.00 -31.70
C GLN A 14 4.34 6.49 -31.57
N TYR A 15 4.55 5.19 -31.79
CA TYR A 15 5.84 4.52 -31.69
C TYR A 15 6.04 3.61 -32.91
N ARG A 16 6.68 4.12 -33.97
CA ARG A 16 6.99 3.34 -35.17
C ARG A 16 8.30 2.55 -35.05
N HIS A 17 9.18 2.91 -34.10
CA HIS A 17 10.53 2.37 -33.92
C HIS A 17 11.00 2.28 -32.45
N ALA A 18 10.11 2.35 -31.46
CA ALA A 18 10.51 2.25 -30.06
C ALA A 18 10.72 0.77 -29.69
N SER A 19 11.90 0.42 -29.16
CA SER A 19 12.20 -0.91 -28.61
C SER A 19 11.40 -1.20 -27.34
N ASP A 20 11.02 -0.15 -26.60
CA ASP A 20 10.23 -0.23 -25.38
C ASP A 20 8.91 0.52 -25.59
N ILE A 21 7.83 -0.25 -25.67
CA ILE A 21 6.46 0.29 -25.67
C ILE A 21 6.09 0.50 -24.19
N PRO A 22 5.74 1.73 -23.75
CA PRO A 22 5.29 1.94 -22.39
C PRO A 22 3.99 1.15 -22.16
N VAL A 23 4.10 0.06 -21.40
CA VAL A 23 2.96 -0.79 -21.04
C VAL A 23 1.97 0.05 -20.22
N PRO A 24 0.66 0.00 -20.51
CA PRO A 24 -0.33 0.75 -19.73
C PRO A 24 -0.29 0.35 -18.24
N VAL A 25 -0.57 1.30 -17.37
CA VAL A 25 -0.48 1.12 -15.90
C VAL A 25 -1.33 -0.06 -15.41
N SER A 26 -2.50 -0.29 -16.03
CA SER A 26 -3.38 -1.42 -15.73
C SER A 26 -2.71 -2.77 -15.98
N GLU A 27 -1.96 -2.90 -17.08
CA GLU A 27 -1.24 -4.14 -17.39
C GLU A 27 -0.03 -4.31 -16.47
N GLN A 28 0.66 -3.21 -16.12
CA GLN A 28 1.75 -3.26 -15.13
C GLN A 28 1.26 -3.73 -13.75
N MET A 29 0.08 -3.29 -13.32
CA MET A 29 -0.54 -3.71 -12.05
C MET A 29 -1.09 -5.14 -12.06
N LEU A 30 -1.29 -5.77 -13.21
CA LEU A 30 -1.81 -7.15 -13.28
C LEU A 30 -0.71 -8.20 -13.42
N SER A 31 0.56 -7.79 -13.61
CA SER A 31 1.71 -8.69 -13.73
C SER A 31 2.67 -8.58 -12.52
N PRO A 32 2.41 -9.29 -11.40
CA PRO A 32 3.19 -9.14 -10.16
C PRO A 32 4.68 -9.50 -10.31
N PHE A 33 5.03 -10.39 -11.24
CA PHE A 33 6.43 -10.77 -11.51
C PHE A 33 7.27 -9.64 -12.14
N ASN A 34 6.64 -8.64 -12.75
CA ASN A 34 7.33 -7.49 -13.36
C ASN A 34 7.34 -6.24 -12.46
N TRP A 35 6.83 -6.36 -11.23
CA TRP A 35 6.68 -5.21 -10.33
C TRP A 35 8.02 -4.70 -9.83
N LYS A 36 8.25 -3.41 -10.06
CA LYS A 36 9.33 -2.66 -9.42
C LYS A 36 8.99 -2.40 -7.95
N VAL A 37 9.98 -2.03 -7.14
CA VAL A 37 9.79 -1.82 -5.69
C VAL A 37 8.69 -0.80 -5.38
N GLY A 38 8.53 0.25 -6.20
CA GLY A 38 7.42 1.20 -6.04
C GLY A 38 6.03 0.58 -6.19
N HIS A 39 5.85 -0.43 -7.06
CA HIS A 39 4.58 -1.13 -7.23
C HIS A 39 4.27 -2.01 -6.02
N TRP A 40 5.29 -2.71 -5.49
CA TRP A 40 5.17 -3.47 -4.24
C TRP A 40 4.82 -2.58 -3.06
N ALA A 41 5.42 -1.39 -2.99
CA ALA A 41 5.09 -0.41 -1.97
C ALA A 41 3.64 0.09 -2.08
N PHE A 42 3.17 0.33 -3.31
CA PHE A 42 1.77 0.71 -3.54
C PHE A 42 0.80 -0.42 -3.16
N PHE A 43 1.13 -1.67 -3.51
CA PHE A 43 0.35 -2.83 -3.12
C PHE A 43 0.27 -2.99 -1.60
N GLY A 44 1.39 -2.81 -0.90
CA GLY A 44 1.41 -2.82 0.57
C GLY A 44 0.54 -1.72 1.18
N ALA A 45 0.52 -0.51 0.59
CA ALA A 45 -0.38 0.56 1.02
C ALA A 45 -1.86 0.18 0.87
N VAL A 46 -2.23 -0.49 -0.22
CA VAL A 46 -3.58 -1.01 -0.45
C VAL A 46 -3.93 -2.11 0.56
N LEU A 47 -3.02 -3.02 0.86
CA LEU A 47 -3.24 -4.05 1.89
C LEU A 47 -3.41 -3.42 3.28
N THR A 48 -2.68 -2.35 3.57
CA THR A 48 -2.81 -1.60 4.83
C THR A 48 -4.20 -0.98 4.93
N LEU A 49 -4.71 -0.38 3.85
CA LEU A 49 -6.08 0.13 3.77
C LEU A 49 -7.13 -0.95 4.02
N ILE A 50 -6.94 -2.14 3.46
CA ILE A 50 -7.86 -3.27 3.68
C ILE A 50 -7.84 -3.67 5.16
N ALA A 51 -6.67 -3.75 5.78
CA ALA A 51 -6.55 -4.06 7.20
C ALA A 51 -7.25 -3.00 8.07
N ASP A 52 -7.09 -1.71 7.78
CA ASP A 52 -7.78 -0.63 8.49
C ASP A 52 -9.31 -0.70 8.33
N ILE A 53 -9.79 -1.05 7.14
CA ILE A 53 -11.24 -1.29 6.91
C ILE A 53 -11.72 -2.47 7.76
N MET A 54 -10.95 -3.55 7.87
CA MET A 54 -11.30 -4.68 8.74
C MET A 54 -11.41 -4.22 10.19
N VAL A 55 -10.40 -3.49 10.71
CA VAL A 55 -10.43 -2.91 12.06
C VAL A 55 -11.70 -2.07 12.27
N PHE A 56 -12.03 -1.20 11.31
CA PHE A 56 -13.24 -0.39 11.38
C PHE A 56 -14.51 -1.25 11.47
N LEU A 57 -14.65 -2.27 10.61
CA LEU A 57 -15.81 -3.16 10.63
C LEU A 57 -15.95 -3.92 11.96
N TYR A 58 -14.84 -4.31 12.59
CA TYR A 58 -14.86 -4.93 13.92
C TYR A 58 -15.23 -3.93 15.02
N ILE A 59 -14.70 -2.69 15.00
CA ILE A 59 -15.04 -1.64 15.98
C ILE A 59 -16.54 -1.31 15.94
N PHE A 60 -17.13 -1.23 14.75
CA PHE A 60 -18.57 -0.98 14.59
C PHE A 60 -19.44 -2.24 14.80
N ASN A 61 -18.84 -3.32 15.31
CA ASN A 61 -19.49 -4.59 15.62
C ASN A 61 -20.33 -5.13 14.45
N MET A 62 -19.92 -4.87 13.21
CA MET A 62 -20.62 -5.35 12.02
C MET A 62 -20.53 -6.88 11.84
N PHE A 63 -19.60 -7.52 12.55
CA PHE A 63 -19.41 -8.97 12.58
C PHE A 63 -20.01 -9.66 13.82
N GLY A 64 -20.57 -8.92 14.78
CA GLY A 64 -21.37 -9.46 15.88
C GLY A 64 -20.62 -10.24 16.97
N ILE A 65 -19.29 -10.09 17.10
CA ILE A 65 -18.48 -10.85 18.06
C ILE A 65 -17.49 -9.93 18.78
N GLU A 66 -17.52 -9.94 20.11
CA GLU A 66 -16.50 -9.37 20.98
C GLU A 66 -15.18 -10.14 20.82
N ARG A 67 -14.34 -9.75 19.86
CA ARG A 67 -13.01 -10.31 19.67
C ARG A 67 -11.96 -9.19 19.67
N GLN A 68 -11.69 -8.66 20.86
CA GLN A 68 -10.60 -7.73 21.15
C GLN A 68 -9.27 -8.23 20.54
N PHE A 69 -9.00 -9.53 20.64
CA PHE A 69 -7.85 -10.18 20.00
C PHE A 69 -7.78 -10.01 18.48
N GLU A 70 -8.91 -10.11 17.75
CA GLU A 70 -8.90 -9.98 16.29
C GLU A 70 -8.64 -8.53 15.88
N ILE A 71 -9.23 -7.57 16.61
CA ILE A 71 -8.97 -6.13 16.40
C ILE A 71 -7.47 -5.84 16.57
N GLU A 72 -6.86 -6.30 17.65
CA GLU A 72 -5.43 -6.13 17.91
C GLU A 72 -4.56 -6.78 16.84
N MET A 73 -4.93 -7.98 16.36
CA MET A 73 -4.22 -8.65 15.27
C MET A 73 -4.28 -7.86 13.97
N TRP A 74 -5.45 -7.32 13.60
CA TRP A 74 -5.60 -6.50 12.39
C TRP A 74 -4.84 -5.18 12.50
N ILE A 75 -4.85 -4.52 13.66
CA ILE A 75 -4.06 -3.31 13.92
C ILE A 75 -2.56 -3.61 13.80
N LEU A 76 -2.10 -4.75 14.33
CA LEU A 76 -0.69 -5.16 14.22
C LEU A 76 -0.28 -5.38 12.76
N ILE A 77 -1.13 -6.09 11.99
CA ILE A 77 -0.91 -6.32 10.55
C ILE A 77 -0.85 -4.98 9.80
N ALA A 78 -1.80 -4.07 10.05
CA ALA A 78 -1.81 -2.73 9.47
C ALA A 78 -0.53 -1.96 9.83
N GLY A 79 -0.04 -2.09 11.06
CA GLY A 79 1.18 -1.41 11.51
C GLY A 79 2.44 -1.91 10.80
N ILE A 80 2.60 -3.23 10.68
CA ILE A 80 3.73 -3.84 9.98
C ILE A 80 3.69 -3.50 8.49
N LEU A 81 2.53 -3.65 7.85
CA LEU A 81 2.35 -3.35 6.42
C LEU A 81 2.55 -1.87 6.13
N GLY A 82 2.00 -0.98 6.96
CA GLY A 82 2.18 0.46 6.84
C GLY A 82 3.66 0.85 6.93
N PHE A 83 4.38 0.33 7.93
CA PHE A 83 5.81 0.58 8.07
C PHE A 83 6.60 0.06 6.86
N ALA A 84 6.41 -1.20 6.47
CA ALA A 84 7.09 -1.81 5.33
C ALA A 84 6.82 -1.05 4.02
N SER A 85 5.58 -0.58 3.81
CA SER A 85 5.18 0.16 2.62
C SER A 85 5.79 1.55 2.56
N ILE A 86 5.86 2.27 3.69
CA ILE A 86 6.56 3.56 3.78
C ILE A 86 8.06 3.37 3.48
N THR A 87 8.71 2.38 4.09
CA THR A 87 10.13 2.09 3.86
C THR A 87 10.40 1.69 2.41
N ALA A 88 9.58 0.80 1.83
CA ALA A 88 9.69 0.39 0.43
C ALA A 88 9.45 1.55 -0.54
N SER A 89 8.53 2.46 -0.21
CA SER A 89 8.27 3.67 -1.00
C SER A 89 9.49 4.60 -1.01
N LEU A 90 10.10 4.85 0.16
CA LEU A 90 11.32 5.63 0.26
C LEU A 90 12.46 4.99 -0.54
N TYR A 91 12.66 3.69 -0.40
CA TYR A 91 13.64 2.94 -1.18
C TYR A 91 13.42 3.08 -2.69
N ALA A 92 12.18 2.91 -3.16
CA ALA A 92 11.82 3.05 -4.57
C ALA A 92 12.13 4.44 -5.12
N ILE A 93 11.95 5.49 -4.31
CA ILE A 93 12.25 6.88 -4.69
C ILE A 93 13.76 7.11 -4.76
N PHE A 94 14.52 6.68 -3.75
CA PHE A 94 15.98 6.85 -3.71
C PHE A 94 16.70 6.09 -4.82
N PHE A 95 16.33 4.83 -5.05
CA PHE A 95 16.96 3.97 -6.06
C PHE A 95 16.29 4.06 -7.45
N LYS A 96 15.39 5.03 -7.65
CA LYS A 96 14.66 5.27 -8.92
C LYS A 96 13.91 4.03 -9.46
N SER A 97 13.57 3.07 -8.60
CA SER A 97 12.88 1.82 -8.95
C SER A 97 11.36 2.01 -8.93
N GLY A 98 10.81 2.59 -10.01
CA GLY A 98 9.38 2.91 -10.10
C GLY A 98 9.00 4.19 -9.34
N ARG A 99 9.84 5.23 -9.46
CA ARG A 99 9.75 6.48 -8.68
C ARG A 99 8.37 7.15 -8.68
N GLY A 100 7.67 7.21 -9.82
CA GLY A 100 6.34 7.84 -9.88
C GLY A 100 5.32 7.11 -9.00
N ILE A 101 5.28 5.78 -9.09
CA ILE A 101 4.40 4.93 -8.28
C ILE A 101 4.88 4.89 -6.83
N GLY A 102 6.19 4.96 -6.59
CA GLY A 102 6.76 5.07 -5.24
C GLY A 102 6.35 6.35 -4.50
N ILE A 103 6.26 7.50 -5.20
CA ILE A 103 5.75 8.75 -4.60
C ILE A 103 4.27 8.61 -4.23
N LEU A 104 3.47 8.02 -5.13
CA LEU A 104 2.05 7.80 -4.88
C LEU A 104 1.83 6.81 -3.73
N ALA A 105 2.60 5.72 -3.70
CA ALA A 105 2.64 4.76 -2.61
C ALA A 105 3.01 5.43 -1.28
N LEU A 106 3.99 6.33 -1.27
CA LEU A 106 4.38 7.06 -0.06
C LEU A 106 3.22 7.90 0.48
N ILE A 107 2.53 8.67 -0.39
CA ILE A 107 1.39 9.51 0.00
C ILE A 107 0.27 8.64 0.58
N CYS A 108 -0.12 7.57 -0.13
CA CYS A 108 -1.17 6.66 0.34
C CYS A 108 -0.78 5.98 1.66
N SER A 109 0.47 5.52 1.78
CA SER A 109 0.95 4.87 3.00
C SER A 109 1.01 5.84 4.19
N PHE A 110 1.25 7.14 3.96
CA PHE A 110 1.18 8.14 5.04
C PHE A 110 -0.24 8.42 5.50
N ILE A 111 -1.20 8.50 4.57
CA ILE A 111 -2.60 8.78 4.93
C ILE A 111 -3.21 7.62 5.73
N VAL A 112 -2.90 6.40 5.32
CA VAL A 112 -3.57 5.19 5.81
C VAL A 112 -2.70 4.45 6.82
N GLY A 113 -1.44 4.19 6.47
CA GLY A 113 -0.53 3.39 7.26
C GLY A 113 0.27 4.12 8.34
N ALA A 114 0.33 5.46 8.36
CA ALA A 114 1.15 6.17 9.35
C ALA A 114 0.62 6.00 10.80
N PRO A 115 -0.69 6.10 11.09
CA PRO A 115 -1.20 5.87 12.44
C PRO A 115 -0.88 4.47 12.98
N PRO A 116 -1.18 3.35 12.28
CA PRO A 116 -0.85 2.03 12.79
C PRO A 116 0.67 1.74 12.77
N ALA A 117 1.42 2.27 11.79
CA ALA A 117 2.89 2.12 11.78
C ALA A 117 3.56 2.86 12.96
N TRP A 118 3.01 4.00 13.38
CA TRP A 118 3.45 4.71 14.57
C TRP A 118 3.23 3.89 15.85
N LEU A 119 2.05 3.27 15.98
CA LEU A 119 1.75 2.38 17.11
C LEU A 119 2.75 1.23 17.17
N PHE A 120 2.98 0.56 16.04
CA PHE A 120 3.95 -0.51 15.94
C PHE A 120 5.37 -0.07 16.36
N TRP A 121 5.83 1.08 15.86
CA TRP A 121 7.14 1.63 16.22
C TRP A 121 7.25 1.97 17.71
N ASN A 122 6.20 2.55 18.28
CA ASN A 122 6.14 2.85 19.71
C ASN A 122 6.22 1.57 20.56
N THR A 123 5.51 0.51 20.18
CA THR A 123 5.58 -0.80 20.83
C THR A 123 7.00 -1.39 20.78
N ILE A 124 7.68 -1.32 19.63
CA ILE A 124 9.07 -1.77 19.51
C ILE A 124 10.00 -0.98 20.44
N ILE A 125 9.87 0.36 20.46
CA ILE A 125 10.70 1.20 21.32
C ILE A 125 10.49 0.82 22.79
N GLN A 126 9.23 0.65 23.22
CA GLN A 126 8.92 0.27 24.60
C GLN A 126 9.51 -1.10 24.96
N LEU A 127 9.44 -2.07 24.04
CA LEU A 127 10.05 -3.38 24.23
C LEU A 127 11.57 -3.30 24.38
N ILE A 128 12.24 -2.44 23.61
CA ILE A 128 13.69 -2.23 23.70
C ILE A 128 14.06 -1.55 25.03
N ILE A 129 13.36 -0.48 25.40
CA ILE A 129 13.64 0.29 26.63
C ILE A 129 13.42 -0.56 27.88
N ASN A 130 12.39 -1.40 27.89
CA ASN A 130 12.06 -2.26 29.02
C ASN A 130 12.83 -3.58 29.06
N GLY A 131 13.84 -3.77 28.19
CA GLY A 131 14.70 -4.96 28.22
C GLY A 131 14.03 -6.24 27.73
N GLY A 132 13.09 -6.12 26.79
CA GLY A 132 12.38 -7.24 26.17
C GLY A 132 11.02 -7.57 26.81
N THR A 133 10.59 -6.83 27.83
CA THR A 133 9.26 -6.97 28.43
C THR A 133 8.34 -5.88 27.90
N LEU A 134 7.12 -6.26 27.52
CA LEU A 134 6.07 -5.28 27.26
C LEU A 134 5.66 -4.69 28.62
N PRO A 135 5.41 -3.37 28.72
CA PRO A 135 4.85 -2.79 29.94
C PRO A 135 3.53 -3.51 30.25
N ASP A 136 3.30 -3.85 31.53
CA ASP A 136 2.08 -4.52 31.99
C ASP A 136 0.86 -3.78 31.43
N ALA A 137 0.21 -4.38 30.44
CA ALA A 137 -1.09 -3.89 29.98
C ALA A 137 -2.07 -4.18 31.12
N PRO A 138 -2.74 -3.18 31.71
CA PRO A 138 -3.77 -3.45 32.69
C PRO A 138 -4.82 -4.32 32.01
N ILE A 139 -5.00 -5.54 32.54
CA ILE A 139 -5.78 -6.65 31.96
C ILE A 139 -7.27 -6.31 31.72
N ASN A 140 -7.75 -5.10 32.04
CA ASN A 140 -9.15 -4.73 31.91
C ASN A 140 -9.32 -3.33 31.32
N TRP A 141 -9.52 -3.26 29.99
CA TRP A 141 -10.37 -2.28 29.32
C TRP A 141 -10.95 -2.89 28.06
#